data_AF-A0A1R1XTU5-F1
#
_entry.id   AF-A0A1R1XTU5-F1
#
_cell.length_a   1.000
_cell.length_b   1.000
_cell.length_c   1.000
_cell.angle_alpha   90.00
_cell.angle_beta   90.00
_cell.angle_gamma   90.00
#
_symmetry.space_group_name_H-M   'P 1'
#
loop_
_entity.id
_entity.type
_entity.pdbx_description
1 polymer ?
#
loop_
_entity_poly.entity_id
_entity_poly.type
_entity_poly.pdbx_seq_one_letter_code
_entity_poly.pdbx_strand_id
1 'polypeptide(L)'
;MYQTVGQTAVPMISRCMELPLYQQRLNGTAIDQSLEYKTTSGDETEDLFLLLSKAISEHPEINAVSVGAILSSYQANRVQNV
;
A
#
# COMPACT_ATOMS: atom_id res chain seq x y z
N MET A 1 -5.69 7.76 -1.50
CA MET A 1 -4.58 7.13 -2.27
C MET A 1 -5.03 5.89 -3.05
N TYR A 2 -5.94 5.08 -2.49
CA TYR A 2 -6.25 3.72 -2.96
C TYR A 2 -7.53 3.63 -3.79
N GLN A 3 -7.59 2.65 -4.71
CA GLN A 3 -8.79 2.33 -5.47
C GLN A 3 -9.72 1.41 -4.67
N THR A 4 -10.95 1.87 -4.42
CA THR A 4 -11.96 1.10 -3.68
C THR A 4 -12.87 0.29 -4.58
N VAL A 5 -13.13 0.78 -5.80
CA VAL A 5 -13.95 0.09 -6.80
C VAL A 5 -13.25 -1.22 -7.20
N GLY A 6 -13.95 -2.35 -7.02
CA GLY A 6 -13.45 -3.69 -7.35
C GLY A 6 -12.64 -4.36 -6.24
N GLN A 7 -12.45 -3.73 -5.08
CA GLN A 7 -11.63 -4.31 -4.01
C GLN A 7 -12.16 -5.67 -3.51
N THR A 8 -13.47 -5.89 -3.54
CA THR A 8 -14.06 -7.19 -3.16
C THR A 8 -13.64 -8.33 -4.09
N ALA A 9 -13.12 -8.05 -5.29
CA ALA A 9 -12.63 -9.04 -6.23
C ALA A 9 -11.18 -9.47 -5.97
N VAL A 10 -10.37 -8.68 -5.26
CA VAL A 10 -8.94 -8.96 -5.03
C VAL A 10 -8.69 -10.32 -4.36
N PRO A 11 -9.46 -10.74 -3.33
CA PRO A 11 -9.31 -12.09 -2.77
C PRO A 11 -9.53 -13.19 -3.80
N MET A 12 -10.46 -13.02 -4.74
CA MET A 12 -10.70 -14.00 -5.80
C MET A 12 -9.53 -14.05 -6.79
N ILE A 13 -8.99 -12.89 -7.18
CA ILE A 13 -7.81 -12.81 -8.05
C ILE A 13 -6.62 -13.53 -7.42
N SER A 14 -6.34 -13.30 -6.14
CA SER A 14 -5.21 -13.95 -5.44
C SER A 14 -5.32 -15.49 -5.46
N ARG A 15 -6.55 -16.03 -5.29
CA ARG A 15 -6.81 -17.47 -5.36
C ARG A 15 -6.58 -18.02 -6.77
N CYS A 16 -7.04 -17.30 -7.79
CA CYS A 16 -6.82 -17.70 -9.19
C CYS A 16 -5.35 -17.63 -9.61
N MET A 17 -4.58 -16.72 -9.03
CA MET A 17 -3.13 -16.59 -9.29
C MET A 17 -2.29 -17.49 -8.39
N GLU A 18 -2.89 -18.13 -7.38
CA GLU A 18 -2.21 -18.93 -6.36
C GLU A 18 -1.08 -18.15 -5.64
N LEU A 19 -1.32 -16.86 -5.38
CA LEU A 19 -0.38 -15.97 -4.72
C LEU A 19 -0.83 -15.60 -3.30
N PRO A 20 0.13 -15.41 -2.35
CA PRO A 20 -0.19 -14.93 -1.02
C PRO A 20 -0.82 -13.53 -1.08
N LEU A 21 -1.78 -13.27 -0.19
CA LEU A 21 -2.51 -12.02 -0.14
C LEU A 21 -2.37 -11.35 1.23
N TYR A 22 -1.76 -10.18 1.24
CA TYR A 22 -1.71 -9.29 2.40
C TYR A 22 -2.77 -8.20 2.24
N GLN A 23 -3.71 -8.13 3.18
CA GLN A 23 -4.75 -7.11 3.23
C GLN A 23 -4.93 -6.61 4.66
N GLN A 24 -5.14 -5.30 4.78
CA GLN A 24 -5.39 -4.62 6.05
C GLN A 24 -6.45 -3.54 5.84
N ARG A 25 -7.25 -3.29 6.88
CA ARG A 25 -8.16 -2.14 6.93
C ARG A 25 -7.35 -0.88 7.22
N LEU A 26 -7.62 0.19 6.47
CA LEU A 26 -7.08 1.51 6.78
C LEU A 26 -7.66 2.02 8.11
N ASN A 27 -6.77 2.41 9.02
CA ASN A 27 -7.11 3.08 10.27
C ASN A 27 -6.85 4.58 10.17
N GLY A 28 -5.83 4.96 9.40
CA GLY A 28 -5.51 6.34 9.07
C GLY A 28 -6.47 6.93 8.04
N THR A 29 -6.35 8.25 7.86
CA THR A 29 -7.08 9.00 6.84
C THR A 29 -6.11 9.81 5.99
N ALA A 30 -6.55 10.44 4.90
CA ALA A 30 -5.69 11.27 4.08
C ALA A 30 -5.41 12.62 4.75
N ILE A 31 -4.39 12.67 5.61
CA ILE A 31 -3.99 13.84 6.41
C ILE A 31 -3.02 14.70 5.60
N ASP A 32 -1.88 14.15 5.18
CA ASP A 32 -0.95 14.86 4.32
C ASP A 32 -1.39 14.67 2.87
N GLN A 33 -1.87 15.76 2.26
CA GLN A 33 -2.30 15.82 0.87
C GLN A 33 -1.33 16.62 -0.01
N SER A 34 -0.14 16.93 0.50
CA SER A 34 0.91 17.59 -0.29
C SER A 34 1.55 16.61 -1.29
N LEU A 35 2.25 17.15 -2.28
CA LEU A 35 2.93 16.32 -3.28
C LEU A 35 4.11 15.55 -2.68
N GLU A 36 4.90 16.22 -1.85
CA GLU A 36 6.04 15.66 -1.13
C GLU A 36 5.59 15.15 0.23
N TYR A 37 5.41 13.84 0.34
CA TYR A 37 4.91 13.23 1.57
C TYR A 37 5.92 13.36 2.71
N LYS A 38 5.41 13.62 3.91
CA LYS A 38 6.16 13.49 5.17
C LYS A 38 5.44 12.52 6.09
N THR A 39 6.21 11.68 6.79
CA THR A 39 5.70 10.77 7.82
C THR A 39 4.75 11.52 8.74
N THR A 40 3.48 11.14 8.70
CA THR A 40 2.40 11.87 9.37
C THR A 40 1.59 10.89 10.19
N SER A 41 1.61 11.09 11.51
CA SER A 41 0.90 10.22 12.45
C SER A 41 -0.59 10.17 12.12
N GLY A 42 -1.11 8.96 11.90
CA GLY A 42 -2.52 8.71 11.57
C GLY A 42 -2.87 8.90 10.10
N ASP A 43 -1.88 9.07 9.22
CA ASP A 43 -2.10 9.13 7.78
C ASP A 43 -2.28 7.73 7.17
N GLU A 44 -3.12 7.61 6.14
CA GLU A 44 -3.38 6.35 5.43
C GLU A 44 -2.14 5.75 4.74
N THR A 45 -1.07 6.53 4.56
CA THR A 45 0.21 6.05 4.01
C THR A 45 0.96 5.19 5.04
N GLU A 46 0.84 5.49 6.33
CA GLU A 46 1.48 4.70 7.40
C GLU A 46 0.83 3.31 7.55
N ASP A 47 -0.45 3.17 7.21
CA ASP A 47 -1.09 1.86 7.14
C ASP A 47 -0.45 0.95 6.07
N LEU A 48 0.03 1.53 4.96
CA LEU A 48 0.75 0.78 3.93
C LEU A 48 2.13 0.34 4.43
N PHE A 49 2.85 1.23 5.14
CA PHE A 49 4.12 0.89 5.78
C PHE A 49 3.97 -0.31 6.73
N LEU A 50 2.94 -0.31 7.57
CA LEU A 50 2.66 -1.42 8.49
C LEU A 50 2.35 -2.73 7.75
N LEU A 51 1.57 -2.67 6.67
CA LEU A 51 1.23 -3.84 5.85
C LEU A 51 2.47 -4.43 5.17
N LEU A 52 3.33 -3.58 4.59
CA LEU A 52 4.58 -4.00 3.96
C LEU A 52 5.56 -4.57 4.99
N SER A 53 5.68 -3.93 6.16
CA SER A 53 6.51 -4.42 7.27
C SER A 53 6.11 -5.83 7.70
N LYS A 54 4.80 -6.11 7.76
CA LYS A 54 4.28 -7.46 8.01
C LYS A 54 4.71 -8.44 6.92
N ALA A 55 4.51 -8.09 5.64
CA ALA A 55 4.91 -8.95 4.53
C ALA A 55 6.41 -9.26 4.53
N ILE A 56 7.26 -8.27 4.77
CA ILE A 56 8.73 -8.43 4.88
C ILE A 56 9.10 -9.30 6.09
N SER A 57 8.38 -9.18 7.21
CA SER A 57 8.64 -10.01 8.40
C SER A 57 8.35 -11.50 8.16
N GLU A 58 7.35 -11.81 7.33
CA GLU A 58 6.99 -13.17 6.93
C GLU A 58 7.84 -13.66 5.74
N HIS A 59 8.36 -12.75 4.92
CA HIS A 59 9.18 -12.99 3.73
C HIS A 59 10.41 -12.06 3.67
N PRO A 60 11.48 -12.37 4.42
CA PRO A 60 12.68 -11.53 4.50
C PRO A 60 13.42 -11.35 3.16
N GLU A 61 13.11 -12.17 2.15
CA GLU A 61 13.65 -12.07 0.79
C GLU A 61 13.10 -10.90 -0.03
N ILE A 62 11.99 -10.28 0.40
CA ILE A 62 11.40 -9.12 -0.28
C ILE A 62 12.37 -7.93 -0.18
N ASN A 63 12.74 -7.37 -1.33
CA ASN A 63 13.67 -6.25 -1.43
C ASN A 63 13.14 -5.05 -2.24
N ALA A 64 11.93 -5.14 -2.78
CA ALA A 64 11.34 -4.13 -3.63
C ALA A 64 9.82 -4.18 -3.62
N VAL A 65 9.19 -3.04 -3.91
CA VAL A 65 7.75 -2.89 -4.11
C VAL A 65 7.50 -2.40 -5.53
N SER A 66 6.53 -3.00 -6.21
CA SER A 66 6.06 -2.56 -7.53
C SER A 66 4.66 -1.95 -7.40
N VAL A 67 4.44 -0.77 -7.99
CA VAL A 67 3.19 -0.03 -7.91
C VAL A 67 2.76 0.50 -9.28
N GLY A 68 1.45 0.41 -9.57
CA GLY A 68 0.82 0.97 -10.76
C GLY A 68 0.54 2.48 -10.67
N ALA A 69 1.52 3.31 -10.31
CA ALA A 69 1.37 4.76 -10.19
C ALA A 69 1.53 5.46 -11.57
N ILE A 70 0.63 5.20 -12.51
CA ILE A 70 0.71 5.73 -13.88
C ILE A 70 0.50 7.25 -13.85
N LEU A 71 1.55 8.01 -14.17
CA LEU A 71 1.55 9.49 -14.23
C LEU A 71 1.12 10.20 -12.93
N SER A 72 1.24 9.52 -11.78
CA SER A 72 0.81 10.03 -10.48
C SER A 72 2.00 10.17 -9.53
N SER A 73 2.68 11.32 -9.58
CA SER A 73 3.79 11.61 -8.66
C SER A 73 3.33 11.59 -7.20
N TYR A 74 2.09 11.99 -6.91
CA TYR A 74 1.49 11.93 -5.57
C TYR A 74 1.50 10.52 -4.99
N GLN A 75 1.12 9.52 -5.78
CA GLN A 75 1.09 8.11 -5.36
C GLN A 75 2.50 7.53 -5.31
N ALA A 76 3.34 7.84 -6.32
CA ALA A 76 4.71 7.37 -6.38
C ALA A 76 5.53 7.86 -5.17
N ASN A 77 5.43 9.14 -4.82
CA ASN A 77 6.13 9.72 -3.67
C ASN A 77 5.74 9.05 -2.36
N ARG A 78 4.45 8.75 -2.13
CA ARG A 78 4.00 8.05 -0.92
C ARG A 78 4.53 6.63 -0.82
N VAL A 79 4.58 5.89 -1.92
CA VAL A 79 5.15 4.53 -1.93
C VAL A 79 6.67 4.56 -1.73
N GLN A 80 7.37 5.59 -2.20
CA GLN A 80 8.82 5.74 -1.95
C GLN A 80 9.17 6.07 -0.49
N ASN A 81 8.20 6.57 0.30
CA ASN A 81 8.40 6.91 1.70
C ASN A 81 8.17 5.74 2.66
N VAL A 82 7.71 4.57 2.16
CA VAL A 82 7.39 3.39 2.97
C VAL A 82 8.29 2.20 2.66
#